data_AF-A0A4Q6A2A7-F1
#
_entry.id   AF-A0A4Q6A2A7-F1
#
_cell.length_a   1.000
_cell.length_b   1.000
_cell.length_c   1.000
_cell.angle_alpha   90.00
_cell.angle_beta   90.00
_cell.angle_gamma   90.00
#
_symmetry.space_group_name_H-M   'P 1'
#
loop_
_entity.id
_entity.type
_entity.pdbx_description
1 polymer ?
#
loop_
_entity_poly.entity_id
_entity_poly.type
_entity_poly.pdbx_seq_one_letter_code
_entity_poly.pdbx_strand_id
1 'polypeptide(L)'
;MKITDISIKRPSLVIVVFTALTLMGLLSYFSLGYELLPKFSSNVVSISTIYPGASPNEVENTITKKIEDAVSSMENIKKINAVSYESLSTVIITLTDKANIDIALNDAQRKVNAILSELPEDVKTPSLSKFSLDDLPVVTMSASADMDDIAFYDLIDKRIAPVISRVNGVAQVNLIGGSEREIQVSLDADKLQGYGLSVPQVQQMILGSNLDFPTGSIKTQSQDVLIRLSGKFQTIEELRNLVLTTAQTGAQVRLGDVADVQDAQRETEKLARIDRKAAIA
;
A
#
# COMPACT_ATOMS: atom_id res chain seq x y z
N MET A 1 -47.49 -39.56 -24.03
CA MET A 1 -47.64 -40.04 -22.65
C MET A 1 -47.90 -38.84 -21.76
N LYS A 2 -49.06 -38.76 -21.09
CA LYS A 2 -49.42 -37.61 -20.26
C LYS A 2 -48.77 -37.79 -18.88
N ILE A 3 -47.96 -36.81 -18.45
CA ILE A 3 -47.26 -36.80 -17.14
C ILE A 3 -48.26 -36.99 -15.99
N THR A 4 -49.48 -36.48 -16.16
CA THR A 4 -50.62 -36.66 -15.24
C THR A 4 -51.04 -38.12 -15.09
N ASP A 5 -51.14 -38.89 -16.18
CA ASP A 5 -51.56 -40.30 -16.12
C ASP A 5 -50.55 -41.18 -15.37
N ILE A 6 -49.25 -40.90 -15.52
CA ILE A 6 -48.18 -41.63 -14.80
C ILE A 6 -48.18 -41.26 -13.32
N SER A 7 -48.38 -39.98 -13.00
CA SER A 7 -48.42 -39.47 -11.63
C SER A 7 -49.59 -40.05 -10.83
N ILE A 8 -50.77 -40.21 -11.47
CA ILE A 8 -51.96 -40.80 -10.84
C ILE A 8 -51.82 -42.32 -10.67
N LYS A 9 -51.27 -43.03 -11.67
CA LYS A 9 -51.15 -44.50 -11.63
C LYS A 9 -50.01 -45.02 -10.74
N ARG A 10 -49.01 -44.19 -10.41
CA ARG A 10 -47.84 -44.56 -9.60
C ARG A 10 -47.58 -43.54 -8.47
N PRO A 11 -48.45 -43.45 -7.45
CA PRO A 11 -48.30 -42.47 -6.37
C PRO A 11 -47.02 -42.65 -5.54
N SER A 12 -46.52 -43.88 -5.40
CA SER A 12 -45.25 -44.17 -4.71
C SER A 12 -44.05 -43.52 -5.40
N LEU A 13 -44.02 -43.48 -6.73
CA LEU A 13 -42.95 -42.83 -7.49
C LEU A 13 -42.94 -41.32 -7.19
N VAL A 14 -44.12 -40.69 -7.17
CA VAL A 14 -44.25 -39.27 -6.83
C VAL A 14 -43.75 -38.99 -5.42
N ILE A 15 -44.16 -39.79 -4.43
CA ILE A 15 -43.72 -39.65 -3.02
C ILE A 15 -42.20 -39.78 -2.89
N VAL A 16 -41.60 -40.77 -3.57
CA VAL A 16 -40.14 -40.97 -3.52
C VAL A 16 -39.40 -39.80 -4.16
N VAL A 17 -39.86 -39.32 -5.33
CA VAL A 17 -39.23 -38.18 -6.00
C VAL A 17 -39.33 -36.92 -5.16
N PHE A 18 -40.50 -36.60 -4.60
CA PHE A 18 -40.65 -35.42 -3.74
C PHE A 18 -39.85 -35.55 -2.44
N THR A 19 -39.82 -36.72 -1.81
CA THR A 19 -38.98 -36.97 -0.64
C THR A 19 -37.49 -36.77 -0.96
N ALA A 20 -37.02 -37.29 -2.09
CA ALA A 20 -35.64 -37.12 -2.53
C ALA A 20 -35.33 -35.64 -2.82
N LEU A 21 -36.22 -34.91 -3.49
CA LEU A 21 -36.07 -33.48 -3.75
C LEU A 21 -36.08 -32.66 -2.45
N THR A 22 -36.93 -33.01 -1.49
CA THR A 22 -36.97 -32.34 -0.18
C THR A 22 -35.68 -32.58 0.60
N LEU A 23 -35.18 -33.82 0.64
CA LEU A 23 -33.91 -34.13 1.32
C LEU A 23 -32.73 -33.41 0.65
N MET A 24 -32.68 -33.40 -0.69
CA MET A 24 -31.63 -32.73 -1.44
C MET A 24 -31.71 -31.20 -1.26
N GLY A 25 -32.92 -30.63 -1.24
CA GLY A 25 -33.15 -29.22 -0.94
C GLY A 25 -32.73 -28.84 0.49
N LEU A 26 -33.00 -29.71 1.47
CA LEU A 26 -32.60 -29.50 2.87
C LEU A 26 -31.07 -29.49 3.00
N LEU A 27 -30.38 -30.46 2.39
CA LEU A 27 -28.92 -30.50 2.36
C LEU A 27 -28.32 -29.27 1.66
N SER A 28 -28.91 -28.85 0.53
CA SER A 28 -28.48 -27.65 -0.19
C SER A 28 -28.68 -26.37 0.62
N TYR A 29 -29.75 -26.27 1.42
CA TYR A 29 -30.03 -25.12 2.27
C TYR A 29 -28.96 -24.95 3.35
N PHE A 30 -28.52 -26.04 3.98
CA PHE A 30 -27.45 -26.00 4.99
C PHE A 30 -26.05 -25.72 4.41
N SER A 31 -25.85 -25.91 3.10
CA SER A 31 -24.60 -25.61 2.42
C SER A 31 -24.55 -24.21 1.79
N LEU A 32 -25.64 -23.45 1.83
CA LEU A 32 -25.71 -22.15 1.19
C LEU A 32 -24.98 -21.09 2.04
N GLY A 33 -24.02 -20.38 1.43
CA GLY A 33 -23.37 -19.24 2.05
C GLY A 33 -24.37 -18.10 2.24
N TYR A 34 -24.38 -17.49 3.43
CA TYR A 34 -25.18 -16.31 3.71
C TYR A 34 -24.31 -15.06 3.55
N GLU A 35 -24.61 -14.23 2.56
CA GLU A 35 -23.96 -12.93 2.34
C GLU A 35 -24.97 -11.81 2.64
N LEU A 36 -24.54 -10.77 3.38
CA LEU A 36 -25.41 -9.66 3.80
C LEU A 36 -25.81 -8.74 2.63
N LEU A 37 -24.94 -8.66 1.62
CA LEU A 37 -25.12 -7.87 0.41
C LEU A 37 -24.88 -8.78 -0.80
N PRO A 38 -25.63 -8.61 -1.91
CA PRO A 38 -25.30 -9.28 -3.15
C PRO A 38 -23.94 -8.78 -3.64
N LYS A 39 -23.14 -9.67 -4.25
CA LYS A 39 -21.90 -9.27 -4.93
C LYS A 39 -22.22 -8.23 -6.00
N PHE A 40 -21.81 -6.99 -5.74
CA PHE A 40 -21.96 -5.88 -6.67
C PHE A 40 -20.55 -5.38 -7.01
N SER A 41 -20.04 -5.82 -8.15
CA SER A 41 -18.82 -5.30 -8.75
C SER A 41 -19.20 -4.19 -9.73
N SER A 42 -18.78 -2.96 -9.47
CA SER A 42 -18.89 -1.90 -10.47
C SER A 42 -17.80 -2.12 -11.51
N ASN A 43 -18.14 -2.00 -12.79
CA ASN A 43 -17.20 -2.14 -13.91
C ASN A 43 -16.30 -0.89 -14.02
N VAL A 44 -15.55 -0.60 -12.96
CA VAL A 44 -14.72 0.60 -12.80
C VAL A 44 -13.32 0.22 -12.35
N VAL A 45 -12.33 0.68 -13.12
CA VAL A 45 -10.91 0.63 -12.77
C VAL A 45 -10.47 2.04 -12.42
N SER A 46 -9.79 2.20 -11.29
CA SER A 46 -9.21 3.46 -10.87
C SER A 46 -7.69 3.37 -10.87
N ILE A 47 -7.06 4.45 -11.32
CA ILE A 47 -5.61 4.62 -11.39
C ILE A 47 -5.28 5.87 -10.59
N SER A 48 -4.48 5.71 -9.55
CA SER A 48 -4.06 6.80 -8.69
C SER A 48 -2.54 6.93 -8.72
N THR A 49 -2.07 8.14 -8.98
CA THR A 49 -0.64 8.44 -9.10
C THR A 49 -0.31 9.66 -8.26
N ILE A 50 0.67 9.54 -7.37
CA ILE A 50 1.07 10.59 -6.45
C ILE A 50 2.32 11.28 -6.99
N TYR A 51 2.28 12.61 -7.10
CA TYR A 51 3.40 13.46 -7.50
C TYR A 51 3.61 14.58 -6.50
N PRO A 52 4.34 14.32 -5.41
CA PRO A 52 4.45 15.24 -4.28
C PRO A 52 4.96 16.63 -4.70
N GLY A 53 4.28 17.68 -4.25
CA GLY A 53 4.71 19.08 -4.47
C GLY A 53 4.34 19.68 -5.83
N ALA A 54 3.67 18.92 -6.70
CA ALA A 54 3.23 19.42 -8.00
C ALA A 54 1.86 20.12 -7.93
N SER A 55 1.73 21.24 -8.66
CA SER A 55 0.46 21.96 -8.79
C SER A 55 -0.57 21.15 -9.63
N PRO A 56 -1.89 21.35 -9.46
CA PRO A 56 -2.90 20.63 -10.25
C PRO A 56 -2.68 20.70 -11.77
N ASN A 57 -2.26 21.87 -12.28
CA ASN A 57 -1.97 22.08 -13.70
C ASN A 57 -0.75 21.29 -14.18
N GLU A 58 0.26 21.14 -13.33
CA GLU A 58 1.46 20.37 -13.64
C GLU A 58 1.14 18.87 -13.63
N VAL A 59 0.42 18.40 -12.61
CA VAL A 59 -0.09 17.02 -12.52
C VAL A 59 -0.92 16.67 -13.76
N GLU A 60 -1.81 17.56 -14.19
CA GLU A 60 -2.64 17.35 -15.39
C GLU A 60 -1.77 17.09 -16.63
N ASN A 61 -0.80 17.96 -16.90
CA ASN A 61 -0.02 17.94 -18.13
C ASN A 61 1.09 16.88 -18.14
N THR A 62 1.69 16.58 -16.99
CA THR A 62 2.84 15.67 -16.89
C THR A 62 2.45 14.24 -16.57
N ILE A 63 1.27 14.02 -15.98
CA ILE A 63 0.85 12.69 -15.51
C ILE A 63 -0.52 12.34 -16.05
N THR A 64 -1.55 13.13 -15.70
CA THR A 64 -2.94 12.75 -15.93
C THR A 64 -3.23 12.53 -17.41
N LYS A 65 -2.83 13.46 -18.27
CA LYS A 65 -3.00 13.33 -19.74
C LYS A 65 -2.26 12.13 -20.31
N LYS A 66 -1.01 11.89 -19.89
CA LYS A 66 -0.23 10.74 -20.36
C LYS A 66 -0.90 9.41 -19.99
N ILE A 67 -1.38 9.29 -18.76
CA ILE A 67 -2.10 8.10 -18.29
C ILE A 67 -3.41 7.94 -19.04
N GLU A 68 -4.20 9.02 -19.19
CA GLU A 68 -5.45 9.02 -19.95
C GLU A 68 -5.24 8.58 -21.41
N ASP A 69 -4.24 9.14 -22.09
CA ASP A 69 -3.89 8.80 -23.47
C ASP A 69 -3.47 7.32 -23.59
N ALA A 70 -2.65 6.82 -22.67
CA ALA A 70 -2.23 5.42 -22.68
C ALA A 70 -3.41 4.44 -22.54
N VAL A 71 -4.32 4.73 -21.61
CA VAL A 71 -5.47 3.85 -21.31
C VAL A 71 -6.64 4.05 -22.28
N SER A 72 -6.68 5.16 -23.03
CA SER A 72 -7.70 5.42 -24.06
C SER A 72 -7.76 4.33 -25.15
N SER A 73 -6.65 3.63 -25.36
CA SER A 73 -6.51 2.55 -26.34
C SER A 73 -7.04 1.19 -25.88
N MET A 74 -7.56 1.08 -24.65
CA MET A 74 -8.12 -0.17 -24.13
C MET A 74 -9.50 -0.47 -24.75
N GLU A 75 -9.82 -1.76 -24.86
CA GLU A 75 -11.13 -2.17 -25.36
C GLU A 75 -12.23 -2.06 -24.29
N ASN A 76 -13.48 -1.94 -24.74
CA ASN A 76 -14.67 -1.98 -23.89
C ASN A 76 -14.77 -0.84 -22.86
N ILE A 77 -14.10 0.30 -23.10
CA ILE A 77 -14.27 1.51 -22.31
C ILE A 77 -15.60 2.18 -22.65
N LYS A 78 -16.38 2.52 -21.63
CA LYS A 78 -17.59 3.34 -21.73
C LYS A 78 -17.29 4.82 -21.51
N LYS A 79 -16.46 5.14 -20.50
CA LYS A 79 -16.10 6.51 -20.14
C LYS A 79 -14.77 6.54 -19.39
N ILE A 80 -13.95 7.55 -19.65
CA ILE A 80 -12.79 7.90 -18.81
C ILE A 80 -13.11 9.24 -18.15
N ASN A 81 -12.86 9.35 -16.84
CA ASN A 81 -12.86 10.62 -16.13
C ASN A 81 -11.52 10.77 -15.44
N ALA A 82 -10.86 11.89 -15.63
CA ALA A 82 -9.60 12.18 -14.99
C ALA A 82 -9.71 13.46 -14.16
N VAL A 83 -9.16 13.45 -12.96
CA VAL A 83 -9.15 14.59 -12.04
C VAL A 83 -7.75 14.75 -11.47
N SER A 84 -7.22 15.96 -11.59
CA SER A 84 -5.91 16.35 -11.08
C SER A 84 -6.10 17.24 -9.86
N TYR A 85 -5.65 16.76 -8.72
CA TYR A 85 -5.55 17.52 -7.47
C TYR A 85 -4.09 17.93 -7.27
N GLU A 86 -3.87 18.78 -6.27
CA GLU A 86 -2.52 19.04 -5.79
C GLU A 86 -1.87 17.74 -5.35
N SER A 87 -0.67 17.47 -5.87
CA SER A 87 0.10 16.24 -5.64
C SER A 87 -0.54 14.89 -6.03
N LEU A 88 -1.75 14.86 -6.62
CA LEU A 88 -2.48 13.62 -6.87
C LEU A 88 -3.23 13.63 -8.21
N SER A 89 -2.96 12.63 -9.05
CA SER A 89 -3.73 12.33 -10.26
C SER A 89 -4.63 11.13 -10.03
N THR A 90 -5.92 11.26 -10.36
CA THR A 90 -6.89 10.16 -10.33
C THR A 90 -7.55 9.99 -11.70
N VAL A 91 -7.40 8.81 -12.30
CA VAL A 91 -8.02 8.44 -13.57
C VAL A 91 -9.00 7.28 -13.33
N ILE A 92 -10.27 7.48 -13.64
CA ILE A 92 -11.37 6.54 -13.42
C ILE A 92 -11.88 6.07 -14.78
N ILE A 93 -11.68 4.79 -15.07
CA ILE A 93 -12.12 4.12 -16.29
C ILE A 93 -13.39 3.34 -15.98
N THR A 94 -14.50 3.76 -16.56
CA THR A 94 -15.77 3.02 -16.56
C THR A 94 -15.82 2.13 -17.79
N LEU A 95 -15.96 0.82 -17.59
CA LEU A 95 -16.06 -0.18 -18.64
C LEU A 95 -17.52 -0.46 -18.99
N THR A 96 -17.76 -1.10 -20.14
CA THR A 96 -19.08 -1.57 -20.53
C THR A 96 -19.49 -2.83 -19.75
N ASP A 97 -20.79 -3.14 -19.71
CA ASP A 97 -21.33 -4.28 -18.95
C ASP A 97 -20.82 -5.65 -19.44
N LYS A 98 -20.26 -5.71 -20.65
CA LYS A 98 -19.70 -6.93 -21.27
C LYS A 98 -18.22 -7.14 -20.98
N ALA A 99 -17.55 -6.13 -20.40
CA ALA A 99 -16.13 -6.19 -20.13
C ALA A 99 -15.83 -7.11 -18.94
N ASN A 100 -14.72 -7.85 -19.03
CA ASN A 100 -14.16 -8.53 -17.86
C ASN A 100 -13.21 -7.56 -17.14
N ILE A 101 -13.52 -7.24 -15.89
CA ILE A 101 -12.76 -6.25 -15.10
C ILE A 101 -11.32 -6.67 -14.84
N ASP A 102 -11.05 -7.98 -14.67
CA ASP A 102 -9.70 -8.48 -14.41
C ASP A 102 -8.85 -8.40 -15.68
N ILE A 103 -9.44 -8.67 -16.85
CA ILE A 103 -8.76 -8.48 -18.14
C ILE A 103 -8.46 -6.99 -18.37
N ALA A 104 -9.44 -6.12 -18.11
CA ALA A 104 -9.28 -4.69 -18.26
C ALA A 104 -8.25 -4.10 -17.30
N LEU A 105 -8.20 -4.56 -16.05
CA LEU A 105 -7.20 -4.15 -15.06
C LEU A 105 -5.78 -4.54 -15.52
N ASN A 106 -5.61 -5.77 -16.00
CA ASN A 106 -4.33 -6.22 -16.55
C ASN A 106 -3.93 -5.43 -17.81
N ASP A 107 -4.89 -5.09 -18.68
CA ASP A 107 -4.61 -4.27 -19.85
C ASP A 107 -4.21 -2.85 -19.45
N ALA A 108 -4.94 -2.22 -18.53
CA ALA A 108 -4.59 -0.93 -17.96
C ALA A 108 -3.18 -0.94 -17.36
N GLN A 109 -2.84 -1.97 -16.58
CA GLN A 109 -1.51 -2.12 -16.00
C GLN A 109 -0.42 -2.17 -17.08
N ARG A 110 -0.63 -2.92 -18.17
CA ARG A 110 0.32 -2.97 -19.29
C ARG A 110 0.49 -1.62 -19.97
N LYS A 111 -0.62 -0.90 -20.20
CA LYS A 111 -0.60 0.42 -20.83
C LYS A 111 0.12 1.46 -19.97
N VAL A 112 -0.17 1.48 -18.66
CA VAL A 112 0.51 2.34 -17.70
C VAL A 112 1.99 1.99 -17.58
N ASN A 113 2.33 0.69 -17.51
CA ASN A 113 3.71 0.25 -17.43
C ASN A 113 4.55 0.66 -18.66
N ALA A 114 3.93 0.71 -19.84
CA ALA A 114 4.60 1.12 -21.07
C ALA A 114 5.01 2.61 -21.08
N ILE A 115 4.29 3.46 -20.33
CA ILE A 115 4.57 4.90 -20.23
C ILE A 115 5.32 5.29 -18.95
N LEU A 116 5.68 4.33 -18.08
CA LEU A 116 6.39 4.63 -16.82
C LEU A 116 7.67 5.44 -17.05
N SER A 117 8.41 5.15 -18.13
CA SER A 117 9.62 5.88 -18.50
C SER A 117 9.36 7.29 -19.02
N GLU A 118 8.12 7.63 -19.35
CA GLU A 118 7.73 8.97 -19.78
C GLU A 118 7.21 9.85 -18.64
N LEU A 119 7.00 9.26 -17.45
CA LEU A 119 6.62 9.99 -16.25
C LEU A 119 7.87 10.59 -15.59
N PRO A 120 7.76 11.72 -14.88
CA PRO A 120 8.87 12.28 -14.11
C PRO A 120 9.41 11.30 -13.05
N GLU A 121 10.72 11.35 -12.76
CA GLU A 121 11.38 10.42 -11.83
C GLU A 121 10.87 10.54 -10.38
N ASP A 122 10.37 11.72 -10.00
CA ASP A 122 9.85 12.01 -8.65
C ASP A 122 8.44 11.43 -8.39
N VAL A 123 7.79 10.88 -9.44
CA VAL A 123 6.45 10.33 -9.35
C VAL A 123 6.45 8.97 -8.64
N LYS A 124 5.54 8.77 -7.69
CA LYS A 124 5.31 7.45 -7.10
C LYS A 124 4.65 6.54 -8.12
N THR A 125 5.03 5.26 -8.11
CA THR A 125 4.49 4.26 -9.04
C THR A 125 2.95 4.30 -9.03
N PRO A 126 2.30 4.44 -10.20
CA PRO A 126 0.85 4.42 -10.30
C PRO A 126 0.25 3.16 -9.66
N SER A 127 -0.75 3.34 -8.81
CA SER A 127 -1.53 2.27 -8.21
C SER A 127 -2.81 2.07 -9.00
N LEU A 128 -3.09 0.82 -9.40
CA LEU A 128 -4.30 0.45 -10.10
C LEU A 128 -5.16 -0.41 -9.18
N SER A 129 -6.44 -0.06 -9.07
CA SER A 129 -7.40 -0.81 -8.27
C SER A 129 -8.74 -0.90 -8.97
N LYS A 130 -9.48 -1.97 -8.71
CA LYS A 130 -10.89 -2.10 -9.10
C LYS A 130 -11.74 -1.83 -7.88
N PHE A 131 -12.90 -1.20 -8.05
CA PHE A 131 -13.81 -1.03 -6.94
C PHE A 131 -14.48 -2.36 -6.60
N SER A 132 -14.17 -2.93 -5.44
CA SER A 132 -14.93 -4.05 -4.87
C SER A 132 -15.59 -3.66 -3.56
N LEU A 133 -16.82 -4.14 -3.33
CA LEU A 133 -17.42 -4.12 -2.00
C LEU A 133 -16.64 -4.97 -1.01
N ASP A 134 -15.84 -5.93 -1.50
CA ASP A 134 -14.95 -6.76 -0.69
C ASP A 134 -13.80 -5.94 -0.07
N ASP A 135 -13.47 -4.78 -0.64
CA ASP A 135 -12.44 -3.88 -0.12
C ASP A 135 -12.95 -3.03 1.07
N LEU A 136 -14.27 -3.06 1.33
CA LEU A 136 -14.82 -2.38 2.49
C LEU A 136 -14.35 -3.08 3.77
N PRO A 137 -13.96 -2.33 4.81
CA PRO A 137 -13.59 -2.92 6.09
C PRO A 137 -14.73 -3.78 6.64
N VAL A 138 -14.46 -5.07 6.83
CA VAL A 138 -15.43 -6.01 7.45
C VAL A 138 -15.60 -5.70 8.93
N VAL A 139 -14.50 -5.31 9.58
CA VAL A 139 -14.47 -4.91 10.98
C VAL A 139 -13.58 -3.67 11.11
N THR A 140 -14.08 -2.64 11.77
CA THR A 140 -13.29 -1.51 12.24
C THR A 140 -13.20 -1.62 13.76
N MET A 141 -11.98 -1.66 14.29
CA MET A 141 -11.72 -1.62 15.71
C MET A 141 -11.04 -0.31 16.04
N SER A 142 -11.00 0.06 17.32
CA SER A 142 -10.20 1.19 17.74
C SER A 142 -9.60 0.86 19.09
N ALA A 143 -8.33 1.18 19.26
CA ALA A 143 -7.59 0.96 20.48
C ALA A 143 -7.11 2.32 21.02
N SER A 144 -7.16 2.45 22.35
CA SER A 144 -6.54 3.56 23.07
C SER A 144 -5.79 3.00 24.26
N ALA A 145 -4.69 3.65 24.64
CA ALA A 145 -3.87 3.26 25.76
C ALA A 145 -3.36 4.51 26.49
N ASP A 146 -3.07 4.37 27.78
CA ASP A 146 -2.41 5.40 28.60
C ASP A 146 -0.91 5.12 28.63
N MET A 147 -0.25 5.32 27.49
CA MET A 147 1.19 5.15 27.29
C MET A 147 1.69 6.13 26.22
N ASP A 148 3.00 6.16 26.01
CA ASP A 148 3.62 6.96 24.95
C ASP A 148 3.05 6.61 23.56
N ASP A 149 2.69 7.62 22.78
CA ASP A 149 1.98 7.45 21.50
C ASP A 149 2.81 6.67 20.47
N ILE A 150 4.13 6.86 20.46
CA ILE A 150 5.04 6.15 19.56
C ILE A 150 5.14 4.68 19.98
N ALA A 151 5.35 4.42 21.26
CA ALA A 151 5.38 3.06 21.80
C ALA A 151 4.06 2.32 21.57
N PHE A 152 2.93 3.03 21.66
CA PHE A 152 1.60 2.49 21.39
C PHE A 152 1.43 2.11 19.92
N TYR A 153 1.81 3.00 19.00
CA TYR A 153 1.80 2.71 17.57
C TYR A 153 2.66 1.49 17.24
N ASP A 154 3.89 1.44 17.77
CA ASP A 154 4.81 0.31 17.59
C ASP A 154 4.24 -1.02 18.13
N LEU A 155 3.53 -0.98 19.27
CA LEU A 155 2.87 -2.15 19.81
C LEU A 155 1.76 -2.67 18.88
N ILE A 156 0.95 -1.76 18.34
CA ILE A 156 -0.15 -2.09 17.44
C ILE A 156 0.41 -2.63 16.12
N ASP A 157 1.32 -1.91 15.48
CA ASP A 157 1.90 -2.24 14.17
C ASP A 157 2.77 -3.51 14.20
N LYS A 158 3.66 -3.66 15.18
CA LYS A 158 4.66 -4.73 15.18
C LYS A 158 4.20 -6.00 15.90
N ARG A 159 3.20 -5.93 16.78
CA ARG A 159 2.73 -7.11 17.54
C ARG A 159 1.27 -7.46 17.30
N ILE A 160 0.36 -6.50 17.33
CA ILE A 160 -1.08 -6.80 17.28
C ILE A 160 -1.56 -7.01 15.84
N ALA A 161 -1.26 -6.09 14.93
CA ALA A 161 -1.66 -6.19 13.52
C ALA A 161 -1.18 -7.51 12.87
N PRO A 162 0.07 -7.97 13.06
CA PRO A 162 0.52 -9.23 12.48
C PRO A 162 -0.18 -10.47 13.05
N VAL A 163 -0.67 -10.42 14.29
CA VAL A 163 -1.47 -11.50 14.88
C VAL A 163 -2.83 -11.58 14.20
N ILE A 164 -3.48 -10.43 13.97
CA ILE A 164 -4.78 -10.33 13.29
C ILE A 164 -4.65 -10.75 11.82
N SER A 165 -3.62 -10.31 11.11
CA SER A 165 -3.37 -10.66 9.70
C SER A 165 -3.16 -12.17 9.47
N ARG A 166 -2.85 -12.96 10.51
CA ARG A 166 -2.73 -14.42 10.41
C ARG A 166 -4.05 -15.18 10.55
N VAL A 167 -5.13 -14.50 10.93
CA VAL A 167 -6.45 -15.13 11.05
C VAL A 167 -6.98 -15.48 9.65
N ASN A 168 -7.49 -16.70 9.48
CA ASN A 168 -8.01 -17.15 8.19
C ASN A 168 -9.19 -16.27 7.75
N GLY A 169 -9.13 -15.75 6.53
CA GLY A 169 -10.10 -14.81 5.96
C GLY A 169 -9.71 -13.34 6.07
N VAL A 170 -8.60 -12.99 6.73
CA VAL A 170 -8.10 -11.61 6.76
C VAL A 170 -7.16 -11.38 5.56
N ALA A 171 -7.55 -10.48 4.66
CA ALA A 171 -6.73 -10.10 3.51
C ALA A 171 -5.70 -9.01 3.87
N GLN A 172 -6.13 -7.99 4.64
CA GLN A 172 -5.31 -6.84 4.97
C GLN A 172 -5.75 -6.22 6.30
N VAL A 173 -4.79 -5.68 7.05
CA VAL A 173 -5.01 -4.85 8.23
C VAL A 173 -4.45 -3.47 7.92
N ASN A 174 -5.28 -2.44 8.06
CA ASN A 174 -4.92 -1.04 7.83
C ASN A 174 -4.99 -0.29 9.15
N LEU A 175 -3.94 0.47 9.46
CA LEU A 175 -3.88 1.32 10.66
C LEU A 175 -4.17 2.77 10.27
N ILE A 176 -5.04 3.43 11.03
CA ILE A 176 -5.42 4.83 10.84
C ILE A 176 -5.15 5.59 12.14
N GLY A 177 -4.36 6.67 12.03
CA GLY A 177 -3.96 7.49 13.16
C GLY A 177 -2.73 6.96 13.89
N GLY A 178 -2.54 7.48 15.11
CA GLY A 178 -1.34 7.23 15.91
C GLY A 178 -0.11 8.00 15.42
N SER A 179 0.99 7.82 16.15
CA SER A 179 2.26 8.50 15.93
C SER A 179 3.31 7.50 15.47
N GLU A 180 3.56 7.43 14.16
CA GLU A 180 4.65 6.62 13.62
C GLU A 180 6.00 7.26 14.00
N ARG A 181 6.96 6.44 14.46
CA ARG A 181 8.31 6.93 14.78
C ARG A 181 9.05 7.34 13.51
N GLU A 182 9.65 8.52 13.51
CA GLU A 182 10.49 9.02 12.42
C GLU A 182 11.75 9.69 12.96
N ILE A 183 12.91 9.40 12.36
CA ILE A 183 14.14 10.12 12.68
C ILE A 183 14.23 11.35 11.79
N GLN A 184 14.08 12.53 12.39
CA GLN A 184 14.13 13.80 11.67
C GLN A 184 15.54 14.36 11.67
N VAL A 185 16.05 14.68 10.47
CA VAL A 185 17.35 15.31 10.25
C VAL A 185 17.09 16.73 9.73
N SER A 186 17.16 17.71 10.61
CA SER A 186 16.94 19.12 10.30
C SER A 186 18.27 19.79 9.96
N LEU A 187 18.50 20.06 8.68
CA LEU A 187 19.74 20.65 8.17
C LEU A 187 19.80 22.15 8.44
N ASP A 188 20.95 22.63 8.92
CA ASP A 188 21.24 24.05 9.14
C ASP A 188 21.91 24.64 7.89
N ALA A 189 21.21 25.54 7.20
CA ALA A 189 21.66 26.12 5.94
C ALA A 189 22.96 26.95 6.08
N ASP A 190 23.10 27.70 7.18
CA ASP A 190 24.26 28.57 7.40
C ASP A 190 25.52 27.73 7.67
N LYS A 191 25.37 26.65 8.45
CA LYS A 191 26.48 25.71 8.69
C LYS A 191 26.87 24.95 7.45
N LEU A 192 25.90 24.44 6.68
CA LEU A 192 26.18 23.76 5.41
C LEU A 192 26.96 24.67 4.46
N GLN A 193 26.57 25.94 4.34
CA GLN A 193 27.30 26.92 3.54
C GLN A 193 28.72 27.14 4.06
N GLY A 194 28.91 27.25 5.38
CA GLY A 194 30.24 27.39 6.00
C GLY A 194 31.20 26.22 5.71
N TYR A 195 30.67 25.00 5.58
CA TYR A 195 31.44 23.81 5.24
C TYR A 195 31.47 23.49 3.73
N GLY A 196 30.80 24.28 2.89
CA GLY A 196 30.73 24.06 1.44
C GLY A 196 29.98 22.79 1.04
N LEU A 197 29.03 22.33 1.87
CA LEU A 197 28.21 21.15 1.64
C LEU A 197 26.84 21.54 1.07
N SER A 198 26.34 20.77 0.11
CA SER A 198 24.99 20.93 -0.42
C SER A 198 23.99 19.95 0.21
N VAL A 199 22.71 20.32 0.27
CA VAL A 199 21.64 19.44 0.77
C VAL A 199 21.62 18.08 0.03
N PRO A 200 21.69 18.02 -1.31
CA PRO A 200 21.74 16.75 -2.03
C PRO A 200 22.96 15.89 -1.68
N GLN A 201 24.12 16.50 -1.41
CA GLN A 201 25.31 15.75 -0.98
C GLN A 201 25.08 15.08 0.37
N VAL A 202 24.51 15.79 1.34
CA VAL A 202 24.21 15.23 2.67
C VAL A 202 23.19 14.09 2.56
N GLN A 203 22.13 14.29 1.78
CA GLN A 203 21.14 13.25 1.52
C GLN A 203 21.78 11.99 0.93
N GLN A 204 22.63 12.13 -0.07
CA GLN A 204 23.32 11.01 -0.71
C GLN A 204 24.25 10.27 0.26
N MET A 205 24.94 10.99 1.16
CA MET A 205 25.81 10.38 2.18
C MET A 205 25.01 9.59 3.21
N ILE A 206 23.86 10.10 3.66
CA ILE A 206 22.97 9.38 4.58
C ILE A 206 22.46 8.10 3.91
N LEU A 207 21.97 8.19 2.66
CA LEU A 207 21.47 7.04 1.91
C LEU A 207 22.56 6.00 1.63
N GLY A 208 23.77 6.44 1.27
CA GLY A 208 24.90 5.56 0.99
C GLY A 208 25.48 4.87 2.23
N SER A 209 25.30 5.46 3.42
CA SER A 209 25.84 4.92 4.66
C SER A 209 24.88 3.96 5.37
N ASN A 210 23.57 4.03 5.08
CA ASN A 210 22.55 3.17 5.67
C ASN A 210 22.28 1.89 4.86
N LEU A 211 23.32 1.27 4.30
CA LEU A 211 23.20 0.11 3.41
C LEU A 211 23.70 -1.18 4.09
N ASP A 212 22.90 -2.24 3.98
CA ASP A 212 23.32 -3.61 4.29
C ASP A 212 23.57 -4.35 2.97
N PHE A 213 24.82 -4.70 2.68
CA PHE A 213 25.17 -5.41 1.45
C PHE A 213 26.02 -6.67 1.74
N PRO A 214 25.68 -7.83 1.14
CA PRO A 214 26.52 -9.02 1.25
C PRO A 214 27.84 -8.79 0.51
N THR A 215 28.95 -8.92 1.23
CA THR A 215 30.30 -8.62 0.69
C THR A 215 30.92 -9.84 -0.01
N GLY A 216 30.27 -11.01 0.09
CA GLY A 216 30.70 -12.27 -0.52
C GLY A 216 30.90 -13.34 0.54
N SER A 217 31.60 -14.42 0.19
CA SER A 217 31.96 -15.48 1.14
C SER A 217 33.42 -15.85 1.04
N ILE A 218 34.02 -16.22 2.17
CA ILE A 218 35.35 -16.80 2.24
C ILE A 218 35.20 -18.31 2.33
N LYS A 219 35.61 -19.00 1.26
CA LYS A 219 35.74 -20.45 1.27
C LYS A 219 37.09 -20.86 1.86
N THR A 220 37.03 -21.64 2.93
CA THR A 220 38.15 -22.37 3.53
C THR A 220 37.97 -23.87 3.24
N GLN A 221 39.00 -24.71 3.44
CA GLN A 221 38.91 -26.16 3.16
C GLN A 221 37.80 -26.89 3.94
N SER A 222 37.38 -26.35 5.10
CA SER A 222 36.39 -26.96 5.99
C SER A 222 35.10 -26.16 6.16
N GLN A 223 35.03 -24.91 5.69
CA GLN A 223 33.86 -24.04 5.88
C GLN A 223 33.77 -22.92 4.85
N ASP A 224 32.55 -22.50 4.56
CA ASP A 224 32.24 -21.32 3.76
C ASP A 224 31.63 -20.26 4.69
N VAL A 225 32.33 -19.14 4.88
CA VAL A 225 31.92 -18.08 5.80
C VAL A 225 31.41 -16.91 4.99
N LEU A 226 30.10 -16.63 5.06
CA LEU A 226 29.50 -15.46 4.44
C LEU A 226 29.92 -14.19 5.20
N ILE A 227 30.49 -13.22 4.50
CA ILE A 227 30.81 -11.90 5.05
C ILE A 227 29.72 -10.92 4.64
N ARG A 228 29.15 -10.24 5.64
CA ARG A 228 28.16 -9.19 5.44
C ARG A 228 28.64 -7.92 6.11
N LEU A 229 28.65 -6.83 5.36
CA LEU A 229 28.79 -5.49 5.94
C LEU A 229 27.45 -5.09 6.55
N SER A 230 27.45 -4.73 7.83
CA SER A 230 26.30 -4.17 8.53
C SER A 230 26.47 -2.66 8.59
N GLY A 231 25.84 -1.93 7.67
CA GLY A 231 25.93 -0.47 7.59
C GLY A 231 24.72 0.24 8.21
N LYS A 232 23.65 -0.49 8.53
CA LYS A 232 22.46 0.14 9.12
C LYS A 232 22.72 0.76 10.49
N PHE A 233 22.35 2.04 10.62
CA PHE A 233 22.36 2.75 11.89
C PHE A 233 21.41 2.09 12.90
N GLN A 234 21.94 1.75 14.07
CA GLN A 234 21.16 1.19 15.18
C GLN A 234 20.74 2.28 16.18
N THR A 235 21.52 3.36 16.26
CA THR A 235 21.31 4.44 17.22
C THR A 235 21.34 5.81 16.54
N ILE A 236 20.71 6.78 17.17
CA ILE A 236 20.71 8.17 16.70
C ILE A 236 22.12 8.76 16.78
N GLU A 237 22.90 8.34 17.77
CA GLU A 237 24.29 8.73 17.96
C GLU A 237 25.17 8.27 16.79
N GLU A 238 24.97 7.08 16.24
CA GLU A 238 25.68 6.65 15.03
C GLU A 238 25.34 7.55 13.83
N LEU A 239 24.06 7.92 13.68
CA LEU A 239 23.64 8.83 12.62
C LEU A 239 24.23 10.23 12.81
N ARG A 240 24.24 10.78 14.03
CA ARG A 240 24.89 12.07 14.36
C ARG A 240 26.39 12.05 14.09
N ASN A 241 27.04 10.91 14.28
CA ASN A 241 28.48 10.73 14.07
C ASN A 241 28.86 10.40 12.62
N LEU A 242 27.88 10.33 11.70
CA LEU A 242 28.13 10.12 10.29
C LEU A 242 29.07 11.21 9.75
N VAL A 243 30.20 10.80 9.19
CA VAL A 243 31.17 11.72 8.59
C VAL A 243 30.68 12.12 7.20
N LEU A 244 30.46 13.42 6.98
CA LEU A 244 30.00 13.97 5.72
C LEU A 244 31.15 14.37 4.81
N THR A 245 32.20 14.96 5.38
CA THR A 245 33.41 15.34 4.64
C THR A 245 34.62 15.39 5.57
N THR A 246 35.81 15.33 4.99
CA THR A 246 37.07 15.57 5.69
C THR A 246 37.71 16.81 5.10
N ALA A 247 37.89 17.84 5.91
CA ALA A 247 38.57 19.07 5.50
C ALA A 247 40.02 18.78 5.12
N GLN A 248 40.63 19.66 4.32
CA GLN A 248 42.04 19.55 3.91
C GLN A 248 43.01 19.55 5.11
N THR A 249 42.57 20.06 6.26
CA THR A 249 43.30 20.05 7.54
C THR A 249 43.23 18.71 8.28
N GLY A 250 42.49 17.71 7.75
CA GLY A 250 42.23 16.42 8.40
C GLY A 250 41.06 16.44 9.39
N ALA A 251 40.41 17.58 9.62
CA ALA A 251 39.22 17.67 10.46
C ALA A 251 38.01 17.02 9.78
N GLN A 252 37.31 16.13 10.49
CA GLN A 252 36.10 15.50 9.99
C GLN A 252 34.88 16.34 10.36
N VAL A 253 34.01 16.61 9.40
CA VAL A 253 32.71 17.25 9.62
C VAL A 253 31.67 16.14 9.70
N ARG A 254 30.94 16.11 10.80
CA ARG A 254 29.91 15.10 11.08
C ARG A 254 28.52 15.65 10.80
N LEU A 255 27.54 14.77 10.67
CA LEU A 255 26.15 15.16 10.47
C LEU A 255 25.65 16.02 11.65
N GLY A 256 26.00 15.68 12.88
CA GLY A 256 25.65 16.47 14.07
C GLY A 256 26.27 17.87 14.10
N ASP A 257 27.30 18.15 13.30
CA ASP A 257 27.87 19.50 13.21
C ASP A 257 27.00 20.41 12.35
N VAL A 258 26.31 19.86 11.35
CA VAL A 258 25.54 20.62 10.33
C VAL A 258 24.03 20.37 10.36
N ALA A 259 23.56 19.46 11.21
CA ALA A 259 22.16 19.08 11.31
C ALA A 259 21.79 18.80 12.77
N ASP A 260 20.56 19.12 13.13
CA ASP A 260 19.94 18.59 14.34
C ASP A 260 19.23 17.26 14.01
N VAL A 261 19.55 16.21 14.77
CA VAL A 261 19.02 14.86 14.54
C VAL A 261 18.21 14.47 15.77
N GLN A 262 16.90 14.34 15.60
CA GLN A 262 15.96 14.06 16.67
C GLN A 262 15.18 12.76 16.42
N ASP A 263 14.85 12.07 17.51
CA ASP A 263 13.82 11.04 17.51
C ASP A 263 12.47 11.74 17.60
N ALA A 264 11.69 11.70 16.53
CA ALA A 264 10.44 12.42 16.42
C ALA A 264 9.31 11.48 16.00
N GLN A 265 8.12 12.06 15.92
CA GLN A 265 6.97 11.40 15.32
C GLN A 265 6.73 11.98 13.94
N ARG A 266 6.34 11.11 13.01
CA ARG A 266 5.88 11.50 11.67
C ARG A 266 4.66 12.41 11.81
N GLU A 267 4.57 13.38 10.92
CA GLU A 267 3.41 14.26 10.86
C GLU A 267 2.12 13.46 10.61
N THR A 268 1.11 13.68 11.45
CA THR A 268 -0.14 12.92 11.41
C THR A 268 -1.09 13.49 10.36
N GLU A 269 -1.19 12.84 9.20
CA GLU A 269 -2.15 13.24 8.14
C GLU A 269 -3.60 12.86 8.48
N LYS A 270 -3.80 11.78 9.25
CA LYS A 270 -5.12 11.22 9.58
C LYS A 270 -5.25 11.02 11.08
N LEU A 271 -6.32 11.55 11.67
CA LEU A 271 -6.59 11.44 13.10
C LEU A 271 -7.69 10.41 13.37
N ALA A 272 -7.45 9.49 14.30
CA ALA A 272 -8.47 8.59 14.84
C ALA A 272 -8.75 8.94 16.31
N ARG A 273 -10.03 8.92 16.70
CA ARG A 273 -10.46 9.21 18.06
C ARG A 273 -11.57 8.28 18.51
N ILE A 274 -11.48 7.79 19.75
CA ILE A 274 -12.54 7.06 20.45
C ILE A 274 -13.03 7.91 21.61
N ASP A 275 -14.33 8.23 21.66
CA ASP A 275 -14.91 9.09 22.71
C ASP A 275 -14.12 10.39 22.94
N ARG A 276 -13.64 11.01 21.85
CA ARG A 276 -12.79 12.22 21.81
C ARG A 276 -11.36 12.06 22.35
N LYS A 277 -10.93 10.86 22.73
CA LYS A 277 -9.54 10.54 23.07
C LYS A 277 -8.77 10.07 21.85
N ALA A 278 -7.45 10.29 21.82
CA ALA A 278 -6.60 9.77 20.77
C ALA A 278 -6.69 8.23 20.71
N ALA A 279 -6.75 7.69 19.50
CA ALA A 279 -6.86 6.26 19.26
C ALA A 279 -6.12 5.90 17.96
N ILE A 280 -5.87 4.60 17.81
CA ILE A 280 -5.48 3.97 16.54
C ILE A 280 -6.65 3.08 16.12
N ALA A 281 -7.10 3.23 14.88
CA ALA A 281 -8.21 2.47 14.31
C ALA A 281 -7.74 1.52 13.21
#